data_AF-A0A7S1P055-F1
#
_entry.id   AF-A0A7S1P055-F1
#
_cell.length_a   1.000
_cell.length_b   1.000
_cell.length_c   1.000
_cell.angle_alpha   90.00
_cell.angle_beta   90.00
_cell.angle_gamma   90.00
#
_symmetry.space_group_name_H-M   'P 1'
#
loop_
_entity.id
_entity.type
_entity.pdbx_description
1 polymer ?
#
loop_
_entity_poly.entity_id
_entity_poly.type
_entity_poly.pdbx_seq_one_letter_code
_entity_poly.pdbx_strand_id
1 'polypeptide(L)'
;MPCCSVCKLVHYCSRECQSMHWSAGHKAACKEAKKWLSLGLLNHNRAAVMYVYNWMGNDEFFELQRQTQKAIVDEIVGGVHGLAVPVNLSVTLQTYPPRTFAAVQMEAPTNSSSKPRCAHTLLGNMAMYPCFSFAPVGMPGAPLRDEDNAMLLAMLQMACRLVTSAIATCISKSRMRVVPGPFICCGGIASDLFWRKAVCRITLNTPIETMRNRTWYFKPDIQLVCGYALVRACDRVFGIEMASATITRIEAMNNQLHTTAPSEYLSREAWRKNILQTMDRQGVKADIDAHCASKAKKDKLRGGWQQVKKEFLEAALAFTDVVRKHLIEYTANMAGGSIVPTTLAQHLRVSEAEMTRVKEELAALDPQYPPDIQRLINRPHTQGHCEEVEGALVTLADGRKESELSITFKTQLEDYSGTDGSGGAAISFPFP
;
A
#
# COMPACT_ATOMS: atom_id res chain seq x y z
N MET A 1 18.65 -21.85 26.03
CA MET A 1 17.61 -20.85 26.38
C MET A 1 16.23 -21.40 26.04
N PRO A 2 15.31 -21.55 27.01
CA PRO A 2 13.92 -21.93 26.71
C PRO A 2 13.26 -20.92 25.76
N CYS A 3 12.49 -21.42 24.79
CA CYS A 3 11.68 -20.62 23.87
C CYS A 3 10.20 -20.91 24.13
N CYS A 4 9.32 -19.92 23.96
CA CYS A 4 7.88 -20.13 24.09
C CYS A 4 7.43 -21.29 23.18
N SER A 5 6.86 -22.35 23.75
CA SER A 5 6.49 -23.56 23.00
C SER A 5 5.37 -23.34 21.97
N VAL A 6 4.61 -22.25 22.09
CA VAL A 6 3.45 -21.95 21.24
C VAL A 6 3.83 -21.07 20.05
N CYS A 7 4.31 -19.85 20.27
CA CYS A 7 4.66 -18.92 19.19
C CYS A 7 6.07 -19.15 18.63
N LYS A 8 6.96 -19.77 19.41
CA LYS A 8 8.38 -19.95 19.09
C LYS A 8 9.13 -18.65 18.81
N LEU A 9 8.61 -17.47 19.22
CA LEU A 9 9.21 -16.16 18.94
C LEU A 9 10.10 -15.67 20.09
N VAL A 10 9.58 -15.67 21.32
CA VAL A 10 10.28 -15.13 22.49
C VAL A 10 11.19 -16.18 23.13
N HIS A 11 12.43 -15.79 23.40
CA HIS A 11 13.43 -16.57 24.12
C HIS A 11 13.56 -16.07 25.55
N TYR A 12 13.74 -16.99 26.49
CA TYR A 12 13.86 -16.72 27.91
C TYR A 12 15.20 -17.26 28.42
N CYS A 13 15.78 -16.57 29.40
CA CYS A 13 16.98 -17.06 30.08
C CYS A 13 16.68 -18.26 30.99
N SER A 14 15.49 -18.30 31.59
CA SER A 14 15.06 -19.37 32.51
C SER A 14 13.56 -19.69 32.42
N ARG A 15 13.10 -20.75 33.11
CA ARG A 15 11.68 -21.12 33.18
C ARG A 15 10.87 -20.14 34.03
N GLU A 16 11.49 -19.55 35.03
CA GLU A 16 10.88 -18.55 35.93
C GLU A 16 10.52 -17.29 35.13
N CYS A 17 11.46 -16.77 34.33
CA CYS A 17 11.18 -15.63 33.43
C CYS A 17 10.09 -15.95 32.39
N GLN A 18 10.08 -17.19 31.87
CA GLN A 18 9.01 -17.65 30.99
C GLN A 18 7.65 -17.63 31.69
N SER A 19 7.55 -18.17 32.91
CA SER A 19 6.30 -18.22 33.68
C SER A 19 5.82 -16.80 34.04
N MET A 20 6.73 -15.92 34.44
CA MET A 20 6.44 -14.52 34.75
C MET A 20 5.89 -13.77 33.52
N HIS A 21 6.60 -13.83 32.37
CA HIS A 21 6.13 -13.17 31.15
C HIS A 21 4.81 -13.78 30.62
N TRP A 22 4.64 -15.09 30.77
CA TRP A 22 3.39 -15.78 30.41
C TRP A 22 2.18 -15.19 31.14
N SER A 23 2.31 -15.00 32.46
CA SER A 23 1.28 -14.44 33.34
C SER A 23 1.09 -12.93 33.14
N ALA A 24 2.14 -12.19 32.77
CA ALA A 24 2.11 -10.74 32.55
C ALA A 24 1.37 -10.29 31.27
N GLY A 25 0.88 -11.23 30.44
CA GLY A 25 0.07 -10.91 29.26
C GLY A 25 0.48 -11.64 27.99
N HIS A 26 1.65 -12.28 27.96
CA HIS A 26 2.10 -13.02 26.77
C HIS A 26 1.10 -14.10 26.35
N LYS A 27 0.38 -14.73 27.30
CA LYS A 27 -0.65 -15.73 26.98
C LYS A 27 -1.70 -15.23 25.98
N ALA A 28 -2.15 -13.97 26.12
CA ALA A 28 -3.15 -13.37 25.23
C ALA A 28 -2.55 -13.07 23.85
N ALA A 29 -1.42 -12.36 23.83
CA ALA A 29 -0.73 -11.96 22.61
C ALA A 29 -0.12 -13.14 21.82
N CYS A 30 0.25 -14.24 22.49
CA CYS A 30 0.97 -15.35 21.88
C CYS A 30 0.21 -16.04 20.74
N LYS A 31 -1.11 -16.24 20.90
CA LYS A 31 -1.94 -16.88 19.86
C LYS A 31 -2.07 -15.99 18.64
N GLU A 32 -2.25 -14.69 18.87
CA GLU A 32 -2.40 -13.70 17.81
C GLU A 32 -1.08 -13.46 17.08
N ALA A 33 0.05 -13.36 17.80
CA ALA A 33 1.38 -13.34 17.21
C ALA A 33 1.66 -14.57 16.33
N LYS A 34 1.25 -15.76 16.76
CA LYS A 34 1.35 -16.98 15.95
C LYS A 34 0.51 -16.89 14.69
N LYS A 35 -0.71 -16.35 14.76
CA LYS A 35 -1.58 -16.11 13.61
C LYS A 35 -0.90 -15.18 12.60
N TRP A 36 -0.37 -14.05 13.05
CA TRP A 36 0.33 -13.08 12.19
C TRP A 36 1.62 -13.62 11.58
N LEU A 37 2.34 -14.48 12.30
CA LEU A 37 3.51 -15.15 11.76
C LEU A 37 3.16 -16.13 10.62
N SER A 38 1.91 -16.56 10.52
CA SER A 38 1.42 -17.52 9.52
C SER A 38 0.55 -16.91 8.42
N LEU A 39 0.14 -15.64 8.54
CA LEU A 39 -0.84 -15.01 7.66
C LEU A 39 -0.50 -13.54 7.37
N GLY A 40 -0.86 -13.10 6.17
CA GLY A 40 -0.82 -11.69 5.78
C GLY A 40 0.60 -11.12 5.64
N LEU A 41 0.74 -9.82 5.93
CA LEU A 41 1.95 -9.03 5.68
C LEU A 41 3.16 -9.45 6.52
N LEU A 42 2.93 -10.02 7.71
CA LEU A 42 3.99 -10.43 8.64
C LEU A 42 4.38 -11.91 8.51
N ASN A 43 3.87 -12.59 7.49
CA ASN A 43 4.09 -14.01 7.33
C ASN A 43 5.59 -14.34 7.27
N HIS A 44 6.04 -15.21 8.17
CA HIS A 44 7.45 -15.57 8.41
C HIS A 44 8.40 -14.43 8.82
N ASN A 45 7.92 -13.20 9.06
CA ASN A 45 8.75 -12.12 9.58
C ASN A 45 8.70 -12.09 11.11
N ARG A 46 9.54 -12.92 11.74
CA ARG A 46 9.63 -13.03 13.21
C ARG A 46 9.92 -11.69 13.88
N ALA A 47 10.82 -10.90 13.31
CA ALA A 47 11.25 -9.62 13.85
C ALA A 47 10.09 -8.61 13.87
N ALA A 48 9.38 -8.47 12.75
CA ALA A 48 8.24 -7.56 12.67
C ALA A 48 7.09 -7.99 13.61
N VAL A 49 6.82 -9.29 13.75
CA VAL A 49 5.84 -9.76 14.75
C VAL A 49 6.33 -9.42 16.17
N MET A 50 7.57 -9.70 16.52
CA MET A 50 8.10 -9.34 17.85
C MET A 50 8.02 -7.83 18.10
N TYR A 51 8.31 -7.02 17.09
CA TYR A 51 8.24 -5.56 17.17
C TYR A 51 6.81 -5.06 17.39
N VAL A 52 5.83 -5.60 16.64
CA VAL A 52 4.40 -5.28 16.80
C VAL A 52 3.92 -5.51 18.23
N TYR A 53 4.36 -6.59 18.87
CA TYR A 53 3.98 -6.93 20.25
C TYR A 53 4.92 -6.33 21.31
N ASN A 54 5.83 -5.43 20.93
CA ASN A 54 6.80 -4.79 21.83
C ASN A 54 7.69 -5.81 22.58
N TRP A 55 8.00 -6.94 21.94
CA TRP A 55 8.94 -7.97 22.41
C TRP A 55 10.35 -7.77 21.86
N MET A 56 10.54 -6.78 20.99
CA MET A 56 11.80 -6.34 20.41
C MET A 56 11.81 -4.82 20.42
N GLY A 57 12.92 -4.21 20.86
CA GLY A 57 13.05 -2.75 20.90
C GLY A 57 13.19 -2.13 19.51
N ASN A 58 12.95 -0.82 19.40
CA ASN A 58 13.05 -0.09 18.13
C ASN A 58 14.42 -0.28 17.48
N ASP A 59 15.51 -0.03 18.20
CA ASP A 59 16.86 -0.06 17.65
C ASP A 59 17.25 -1.44 17.13
N GLU A 60 16.96 -2.49 17.91
CA GLU A 60 17.19 -3.89 17.51
C GLU A 60 16.39 -4.25 16.25
N PHE A 61 15.11 -3.87 16.21
CA PHE A 61 14.25 -4.14 15.06
C PHE A 61 14.73 -3.42 13.80
N PHE A 62 15.02 -2.11 13.89
CA PHE A 62 15.41 -1.33 12.72
C PHE A 62 16.80 -1.70 12.20
N GLU A 63 17.72 -2.11 13.08
CA GLU A 63 18.99 -2.71 12.65
C GLU A 63 18.78 -3.99 11.84
N LEU A 64 17.96 -4.91 12.34
CA LEU A 64 17.64 -6.15 11.62
C LEU A 64 16.88 -5.88 10.32
N GLN A 65 16.00 -4.88 10.30
CA GLN A 65 15.31 -4.45 9.08
C GLN A 65 16.29 -3.90 8.04
N ARG A 66 17.24 -3.03 8.41
CA ARG A 66 18.30 -2.53 7.49
C ARG A 66 19.14 -3.67 6.92
N GLN A 67 19.55 -4.62 7.76
CA GLN A 67 20.29 -5.80 7.32
C GLN A 67 19.48 -6.65 6.33
N THR A 68 18.18 -6.83 6.59
CA THR A 68 17.26 -7.55 5.71
C THR A 68 17.08 -6.83 4.37
N GLN A 69 16.86 -5.51 4.40
CA GLN A 69 16.78 -4.68 3.19
C GLN A 69 18.03 -4.77 2.34
N LYS A 70 19.20 -4.67 2.97
CA LYS A 70 20.50 -4.83 2.30
C LYS A 70 20.62 -6.22 1.67
N ALA A 71 20.29 -7.28 2.40
CA ALA A 71 20.36 -8.64 1.88
C ALA A 71 19.43 -8.87 0.68
N ILE A 72 18.21 -8.30 0.71
CA ILE A 72 17.26 -8.33 -0.42
C ILE A 72 17.84 -7.60 -1.63
N VAL A 73 18.37 -6.39 -1.44
CA VAL A 73 18.97 -5.62 -2.53
C VAL A 73 20.17 -6.35 -3.14
N ASP A 74 21.07 -6.87 -2.31
CA ASP A 74 22.25 -7.63 -2.76
C ASP A 74 21.83 -8.90 -3.54
N GLU A 75 20.80 -9.60 -3.07
CA GLU A 75 20.24 -10.78 -3.74
C GLU A 75 19.68 -10.45 -5.14
N ILE A 76 18.90 -9.38 -5.25
CA ILE A 76 18.34 -8.93 -6.54
C ILE A 76 19.47 -8.51 -7.50
N VAL A 77 20.46 -7.77 -7.00
CA VAL A 77 21.61 -7.29 -7.78
C VAL A 77 22.51 -8.46 -8.24
N GLY A 78 22.65 -9.50 -7.42
CA GLY A 78 23.43 -10.69 -7.72
C GLY A 78 22.76 -11.64 -8.74
N GLY A 79 21.42 -11.64 -8.81
CA GLY A 79 20.66 -12.51 -9.70
C GLY A 79 20.64 -12.10 -11.18
N VAL A 80 20.99 -10.85 -11.51
CA VAL A 80 20.95 -10.32 -12.88
C VAL A 80 22.25 -9.59 -13.19
N HIS A 81 23.02 -10.08 -14.17
CA HIS A 81 24.30 -9.45 -14.53
C HIS A 81 24.09 -8.17 -15.35
N GLY A 82 24.62 -7.05 -14.85
CA GLY A 82 24.86 -5.82 -15.62
C GLY A 82 23.66 -4.93 -15.94
N LEU A 83 22.43 -5.41 -15.76
CA LEU A 83 21.21 -4.64 -16.05
C LEU A 83 20.54 -4.10 -14.78
N ALA A 84 19.83 -2.98 -14.92
CA ALA A 84 18.91 -2.49 -13.91
C ALA A 84 17.70 -3.42 -13.83
N VAL A 85 17.32 -3.78 -12.60
CA VAL A 85 16.20 -4.67 -12.30
C VAL A 85 15.01 -3.82 -11.88
N PRO A 86 13.91 -3.81 -12.66
CA PRO A 86 12.69 -3.14 -12.25
C PRO A 86 12.04 -3.90 -11.10
N VAL A 87 11.62 -3.18 -10.06
CA VAL A 87 10.86 -3.75 -8.94
C VAL A 87 9.53 -3.05 -8.79
N ASN A 88 8.49 -3.78 -8.35
CA ASN A 88 7.22 -3.19 -7.97
C ASN A 88 7.21 -2.98 -6.46
N LEU A 89 6.73 -1.83 -6.02
CA LEU A 89 6.47 -1.57 -4.61
C LEU A 89 4.96 -1.53 -4.37
N SER A 90 4.55 -2.05 -3.22
CA SER A 90 3.20 -1.86 -2.72
C SER A 90 3.22 -1.41 -1.26
N VAL A 91 2.22 -0.62 -0.85
CA VAL A 91 2.07 -0.13 0.50
C VAL A 91 0.68 -0.46 1.05
N THR A 92 0.64 -0.95 2.28
CA THR A 92 -0.60 -1.22 3.02
C THR A 92 -0.47 -0.69 4.44
N LEU A 93 -1.56 -0.12 4.96
CA LEU A 93 -1.69 0.24 6.37
C LEU A 93 -2.50 -0.84 7.07
N GLN A 94 -1.99 -1.33 8.20
CA GLN A 94 -2.63 -2.38 8.99
C GLN A 94 -2.52 -2.04 10.47
N THR A 95 -3.64 -2.12 11.19
CA THR A 95 -3.62 -2.05 12.66
C THR A 95 -3.28 -3.42 13.22
N TYR A 96 -2.28 -3.42 14.09
CA TYR A 96 -1.96 -4.49 15.02
C TYR A 96 -2.06 -3.87 16.42
N PRO A 97 -3.16 -4.11 17.15
CA PRO A 97 -3.42 -3.41 18.40
C PRO A 97 -2.21 -3.44 19.36
N PRO A 98 -1.81 -2.29 19.91
CA PRO A 98 -2.51 -1.00 19.90
C PRO A 98 -2.09 -0.03 18.79
N ARG A 99 -1.25 -0.42 17.81
CA ARG A 99 -0.64 0.52 16.84
C ARG A 99 -1.07 0.24 15.40
N THR A 100 -0.94 1.27 14.57
CA THR A 100 -1.08 1.16 13.11
C THR A 100 0.30 1.20 12.48
N PHE A 101 0.53 0.30 11.53
CA PHE A 101 1.80 0.17 10.83
C PHE A 101 1.60 0.32 9.33
N ALA A 102 2.59 0.88 8.65
CA ALA A 102 2.71 0.77 7.21
C ALA A 102 3.72 -0.34 6.88
N ALA A 103 3.36 -1.18 5.93
CA ALA A 103 4.24 -2.18 5.34
C ALA A 103 4.45 -1.85 3.87
N VAL A 104 5.71 -1.78 3.45
CA VAL A 104 6.12 -1.72 2.06
C VAL A 104 6.57 -3.10 1.63
N GLN A 105 5.85 -3.68 0.68
CA GLN A 105 6.20 -4.91 0.01
C GLN A 105 6.95 -4.59 -1.28
N MET A 106 7.87 -5.47 -1.65
CA MET A 106 8.60 -5.42 -2.92
C MET A 106 8.38 -6.70 -3.70
N GLU A 107 8.24 -6.56 -5.02
CA GLU A 107 8.19 -7.67 -5.98
C GLU A 107 9.32 -7.48 -6.98
N ALA A 108 10.14 -8.49 -7.17
CA ALA A 108 11.25 -8.45 -8.11
C ALA A 108 11.21 -9.64 -9.07
N PRO A 109 11.54 -9.46 -10.35
CA PRO A 109 11.72 -10.59 -11.25
C PRO A 109 12.90 -11.44 -10.78
N THR A 110 12.76 -12.76 -10.91
CA THR A 110 13.82 -13.72 -10.61
C THR A 110 13.92 -14.76 -11.71
N ASN A 111 15.15 -15.07 -12.11
CA ASN A 111 15.46 -16.14 -13.06
C ASN A 111 15.66 -17.50 -12.37
N SER A 112 15.64 -17.51 -11.03
CA SER A 112 15.87 -18.72 -10.26
C SER A 112 14.63 -19.60 -10.26
N SER A 113 14.81 -20.88 -10.61
CA SER A 113 13.79 -21.92 -10.38
C SER A 113 13.58 -22.19 -8.88
N SER A 114 14.53 -21.77 -8.03
CA SER A 114 14.45 -21.86 -6.58
C SER A 114 14.04 -20.52 -5.97
N LYS A 115 13.28 -20.57 -4.87
CA LYS A 115 12.89 -19.38 -4.12
C LYS A 115 14.16 -18.65 -3.62
N PRO A 116 14.32 -17.35 -3.88
CA PRO A 116 15.44 -16.59 -3.33
C PRO A 116 15.46 -16.66 -1.80
N ARG A 117 16.65 -16.57 -1.20
CA ARG A 117 16.84 -16.79 0.25
C ARG A 117 16.03 -15.79 1.07
N CYS A 118 15.96 -14.53 0.63
CA CYS A 118 15.24 -13.48 1.34
C CYS A 118 13.77 -13.40 0.93
N ALA A 119 13.36 -14.08 -0.14
CA ALA A 119 11.99 -14.05 -0.63
C ALA A 119 11.07 -14.95 0.19
N HIS A 120 9.87 -14.44 0.47
CA HIS A 120 8.86 -15.18 1.20
C HIS A 120 8.21 -16.26 0.33
N THR A 121 7.72 -15.84 -0.84
CA THR A 121 7.06 -16.70 -1.82
C THR A 121 7.56 -16.40 -3.23
N LEU A 122 7.32 -17.34 -4.14
CA LEU A 122 7.60 -17.24 -5.57
C LEU A 122 6.27 -17.35 -6.31
N LEU A 123 5.90 -16.29 -7.04
CA LEU A 123 4.71 -16.25 -7.89
C LEU A 123 5.16 -16.29 -9.35
N GLY A 124 5.30 -17.50 -9.90
CA GLY A 124 5.88 -17.69 -11.23
C GLY A 124 7.36 -17.28 -11.24
N ASN A 125 7.70 -16.24 -12.00
CA ASN A 125 9.04 -15.66 -12.07
C ASN A 125 9.20 -14.40 -11.21
N MET A 126 8.30 -14.16 -10.25
CA MET A 126 8.34 -13.01 -9.35
C MET A 126 8.62 -13.45 -7.92
N ALA A 127 9.70 -12.92 -7.35
CA ALA A 127 10.04 -13.06 -5.94
C ALA A 127 9.32 -11.97 -5.13
N MET A 128 8.70 -12.38 -4.03
CA MET A 128 7.90 -11.51 -3.18
C MET A 128 8.58 -11.29 -1.82
N TYR A 129 8.77 -10.02 -1.46
CA TYR A 129 9.34 -9.56 -0.20
C TYR A 129 8.26 -8.75 0.55
N PRO A 130 7.39 -9.41 1.34
CA PRO A 130 6.17 -8.80 1.89
C PRO A 130 6.44 -7.68 2.91
N CYS A 131 7.65 -7.64 3.46
CA CYS A 131 8.03 -6.71 4.51
C CYS A 131 9.42 -6.14 4.19
N PHE A 132 9.57 -5.53 3.01
CA PHE A 132 10.81 -4.84 2.65
C PHE A 132 11.04 -3.64 3.57
N SER A 133 9.98 -2.90 3.93
CA SER A 133 10.06 -1.84 4.94
C SER A 133 8.83 -1.86 5.82
N PHE A 134 9.00 -1.67 7.12
CA PHE A 134 7.92 -1.73 8.10
C PHE A 134 8.17 -0.76 9.24
N ALA A 135 7.18 0.07 9.55
CA ALA A 135 7.27 1.05 10.62
C ALA A 135 5.86 1.38 11.16
N PRO A 136 5.74 1.77 12.44
CA PRO A 136 4.52 2.38 12.94
C PRO A 136 4.26 3.68 12.18
N VAL A 137 2.99 3.98 11.90
CA VAL A 137 2.58 5.26 11.30
C VAL A 137 1.77 6.12 12.27
N GLY A 138 1.54 5.63 13.50
CA GLY A 138 0.88 6.35 14.56
C GLY A 138 1.25 5.82 15.95
N MET A 139 1.06 6.64 16.98
CA MET A 139 1.23 6.25 18.38
C MET A 139 0.21 5.17 18.79
N PRO A 140 0.48 4.42 19.89
CA PRO A 140 -0.51 3.51 20.47
C PRO A 140 -1.88 4.18 20.67
N GLY A 141 -2.95 3.53 20.22
CA GLY A 141 -4.33 3.98 20.38
C GLY A 141 -4.84 4.92 19.28
N ALA A 142 -3.97 5.37 18.36
CA ALA A 142 -4.37 6.24 17.27
C ALA A 142 -5.34 5.51 16.30
N PRO A 143 -6.60 5.96 16.16
CA PRO A 143 -7.60 5.24 15.37
C PRO A 143 -7.37 5.40 13.86
N LEU A 144 -7.63 4.33 13.10
CA LEU A 144 -7.54 4.32 11.63
C LEU A 144 -8.79 4.88 10.92
N ARG A 145 -9.97 4.82 11.56
CA ARG A 145 -11.27 4.86 10.87
C ARG A 145 -12.13 6.10 11.18
N ASP A 146 -11.58 7.10 11.86
CA ASP A 146 -12.35 8.31 12.05
C ASP A 146 -12.26 9.15 10.77
N GLU A 147 -13.35 9.18 10.02
CA GLU A 147 -13.41 9.75 8.68
C GLU A 147 -13.03 11.23 8.70
N ASP A 148 -13.17 11.97 9.80
CA ASP A 148 -12.82 13.40 9.90
C ASP A 148 -11.42 13.69 10.48
N ASN A 149 -10.56 12.67 10.54
CA ASN A 149 -9.40 12.73 11.40
C ASN A 149 -8.13 13.27 10.72
N ALA A 150 -7.64 14.41 11.21
CA ALA A 150 -6.31 14.91 10.92
C ALA A 150 -5.21 13.85 11.20
N MET A 151 -5.47 12.94 12.14
CA MET A 151 -4.59 11.81 12.45
C MET A 151 -4.43 10.86 11.26
N LEU A 152 -5.51 10.52 10.53
CA LEU A 152 -5.39 9.65 9.36
C LEU A 152 -4.49 10.29 8.30
N LEU A 153 -4.65 11.59 8.06
CA LEU A 153 -3.80 12.33 7.13
C LEU A 153 -2.33 12.33 7.56
N ALA A 154 -2.06 12.51 8.86
CA ALA A 154 -0.72 12.39 9.42
C ALA A 154 -0.15 10.96 9.24
N MET A 155 -0.95 9.90 9.48
CA MET A 155 -0.52 8.51 9.25
C MET A 155 -0.21 8.24 7.78
N LEU A 156 -1.02 8.74 6.85
CA LEU A 156 -0.78 8.63 5.41
C LEU A 156 0.51 9.36 5.00
N GLN A 157 0.78 10.53 5.59
CA GLN A 157 2.04 11.25 5.39
C GLN A 157 3.24 10.43 5.89
N MET A 158 3.12 9.76 7.04
CA MET A 158 4.16 8.86 7.55
C MET A 158 4.35 7.63 6.66
N ALA A 159 3.27 7.04 6.14
CA ALA A 159 3.35 5.97 5.16
C ALA A 159 4.06 6.41 3.86
N CYS A 160 3.77 7.64 3.38
CA CYS A 160 4.45 8.22 2.22
C CYS A 160 5.96 8.41 2.47
N ARG A 161 6.34 8.83 3.69
CA ARG A 161 7.76 8.91 4.10
C ARG A 161 8.43 7.53 4.12
N LEU A 162 7.75 6.50 4.63
CA LEU A 162 8.24 5.12 4.61
C LEU A 162 8.50 4.63 3.18
N VAL A 163 7.56 4.87 2.26
CA VAL A 163 7.70 4.47 0.85
C VAL A 163 8.83 5.25 0.19
N THR A 164 8.95 6.55 0.45
CA THR A 164 10.05 7.39 -0.05
C THR A 164 11.41 6.84 0.42
N SER A 165 11.51 6.47 1.69
CA SER A 165 12.68 5.79 2.26
C SER A 165 13.00 4.48 1.53
N ALA A 166 12.00 3.62 1.35
CA ALA A 166 12.17 2.34 0.65
C ALA A 166 12.71 2.53 -0.78
N ILE A 167 12.17 3.50 -1.52
CA ILE A 167 12.65 3.84 -2.88
C ILE A 167 14.10 4.34 -2.82
N ALA A 168 14.43 5.21 -1.85
CA ALA A 168 15.79 5.71 -1.68
C ALA A 168 16.79 4.58 -1.35
N THR A 169 16.40 3.62 -0.51
CA THR A 169 17.18 2.43 -0.20
C THR A 169 17.42 1.59 -1.45
N CYS A 170 16.38 1.32 -2.25
CA CYS A 170 16.54 0.59 -3.52
C CYS A 170 17.58 1.25 -4.42
N ILE A 171 17.48 2.57 -4.61
CA ILE A 171 18.34 3.31 -5.53
C ILE A 171 19.77 3.43 -5.01
N SER A 172 19.94 3.92 -3.79
CA SER A 172 21.26 4.25 -3.24
C SER A 172 22.09 2.99 -2.98
N LYS A 173 21.50 1.98 -2.31
CA LYS A 173 22.21 0.75 -1.93
C LYS A 173 22.57 -0.12 -3.14
N SER A 174 21.74 -0.11 -4.18
CA SER A 174 22.01 -0.87 -5.40
C SER A 174 22.87 -0.11 -6.41
N ARG A 175 23.20 1.15 -6.16
CA ARG A 175 23.82 2.06 -7.15
C ARG A 175 23.00 2.11 -8.45
N MET A 176 21.70 2.40 -8.33
CA MET A 176 20.72 2.44 -9.43
C MET A 176 20.48 1.10 -10.15
N ARG A 177 20.91 -0.04 -9.60
CA ARG A 177 20.65 -1.36 -10.21
C ARG A 177 19.31 -1.96 -9.82
N VAL A 178 18.67 -1.49 -8.74
CA VAL A 178 17.31 -1.85 -8.34
C VAL A 178 16.47 -0.60 -8.46
N VAL A 179 15.55 -0.59 -9.43
CA VAL A 179 14.79 0.60 -9.82
C VAL A 179 13.31 0.36 -9.60
N PRO A 180 12.69 0.99 -8.59
CA PRO A 180 11.25 0.93 -8.43
C PRO A 180 10.54 1.51 -9.66
N GLY A 181 9.55 0.77 -10.17
CA GLY A 181 8.66 1.25 -11.22
C GLY A 181 7.97 2.55 -10.79
N PRO A 182 7.48 3.37 -11.74
CA PRO A 182 7.01 4.72 -11.42
C PRO A 182 5.70 4.74 -10.61
N PHE A 183 5.04 3.59 -10.45
CA PHE A 183 3.86 3.42 -9.63
C PHE A 183 4.10 2.54 -8.41
N ILE A 184 3.55 2.98 -7.27
CA ILE A 184 3.46 2.24 -6.02
C ILE A 184 2.01 1.77 -5.88
N CYS A 185 1.79 0.46 -5.80
CA CYS A 185 0.45 -0.07 -5.54
C CYS A 185 0.03 0.25 -4.10
N CYS A 186 -1.16 0.79 -3.88
CA CYS A 186 -1.67 1.08 -2.55
C CYS A 186 -2.97 0.29 -2.27
N GLY A 187 -3.02 -0.37 -1.11
CA GLY A 187 -4.14 -1.20 -0.67
C GLY A 187 -4.85 -0.64 0.57
N GLY A 188 -6.12 -0.97 0.74
CA GLY A 188 -6.97 -0.54 1.86
C GLY A 188 -6.94 0.98 2.04
N ILE A 189 -6.70 1.41 3.28
CA ILE A 189 -6.63 2.84 3.65
C ILE A 189 -5.48 3.58 2.95
N ALA A 190 -4.42 2.88 2.54
CA ALA A 190 -3.34 3.50 1.78
C ALA A 190 -3.82 4.03 0.41
N SER A 191 -4.96 3.57 -0.10
CA SER A 191 -5.54 4.07 -1.35
C SER A 191 -5.94 5.55 -1.30
N ASP A 192 -6.06 6.13 -0.11
CA ASP A 192 -6.27 7.56 0.08
C ASP A 192 -5.07 8.39 -0.43
N LEU A 193 -3.86 7.82 -0.48
CA LEU A 193 -2.69 8.46 -1.10
C LEU A 193 -2.90 8.71 -2.59
N PHE A 194 -3.57 7.78 -3.29
CA PHE A 194 -3.92 7.93 -4.70
C PHE A 194 -4.93 9.07 -4.87
N TRP A 195 -6.05 9.02 -4.15
CA TRP A 195 -7.10 10.05 -4.25
C TRP A 195 -6.60 11.44 -3.90
N ARG A 196 -5.70 11.56 -2.92
CA ARG A 196 -5.08 12.83 -2.53
C ARG A 196 -3.98 13.30 -3.48
N LYS A 197 -3.74 12.61 -4.60
CA LYS A 197 -2.67 12.91 -5.55
C LYS A 197 -1.29 13.00 -4.85
N ALA A 198 -1.09 12.25 -3.76
CA ALA A 198 0.18 12.23 -3.03
C ALA A 198 1.27 11.65 -3.94
N VAL A 199 2.53 12.05 -3.77
CA VAL A 199 3.64 11.48 -4.55
C VAL A 199 4.86 11.32 -3.66
N CYS A 200 5.69 10.32 -3.95
CA CYS A 200 7.00 10.20 -3.33
C CYS A 200 8.01 10.95 -4.20
N ARG A 201 8.78 11.87 -3.62
CA ARG A 201 9.84 12.61 -4.33
C ARG A 201 11.20 12.32 -3.73
N ILE A 202 12.18 12.07 -4.58
CA ILE A 202 13.58 11.89 -4.17
C ILE A 202 14.46 12.80 -4.98
N THR A 203 15.37 13.49 -4.29
CA THR A 203 16.47 14.22 -4.88
C THR A 203 17.70 13.32 -4.91
N LEU A 204 18.06 12.85 -6.10
CA LEU A 204 19.26 12.04 -6.32
C LEU A 204 20.50 12.94 -6.34
N ASN A 205 21.55 12.48 -5.65
CA ASN A 205 22.86 13.12 -5.73
C ASN A 205 23.56 12.71 -7.03
N THR A 206 23.21 13.39 -8.12
CA THR A 206 23.75 13.14 -9.47
C THR A 206 24.10 14.46 -10.15
N PRO A 207 25.21 14.51 -10.92
CA PRO A 207 25.56 15.70 -11.68
C PRO A 207 24.57 15.97 -12.83
N ILE A 208 23.78 14.97 -13.24
CA ILE A 208 22.83 15.10 -14.34
C ILE A 208 21.56 15.78 -13.79
N GLU A 209 21.37 17.06 -14.10
CA GLU A 209 20.24 17.86 -13.61
C GLU A 209 18.88 17.22 -13.94
N THR A 210 18.74 16.68 -15.15
CA THR A 210 17.54 15.97 -15.57
C THR A 210 17.27 14.68 -14.79
N MET A 211 18.23 14.20 -13.98
CA MET A 211 18.10 13.05 -13.07
C MET A 211 17.93 13.43 -11.60
N ARG A 212 18.09 14.71 -11.25
CA ARG A 212 18.14 15.14 -9.86
C ARG A 212 16.83 14.90 -9.13
N ASN A 213 15.70 15.31 -9.70
CA ASN A 213 14.41 15.19 -9.04
C ASN A 213 13.59 14.07 -9.65
N ARG A 214 13.13 13.14 -8.80
CA ARG A 214 12.36 11.98 -9.23
C ARG A 214 11.06 11.85 -8.44
N THR A 215 10.01 11.43 -9.12
CA THR A 215 8.63 11.36 -8.61
C THR A 215 8.05 9.97 -8.89
N TRP A 216 7.47 9.36 -7.86
CA TRP A 216 6.72 8.13 -7.93
C TRP A 216 5.27 8.37 -7.50
N TYR A 217 4.37 7.67 -8.15
CA TYR A 217 2.93 7.87 -8.09
C TYR A 217 2.25 6.71 -7.37
N PHE A 218 1.21 6.95 -6.58
CA PHE A 218 0.41 5.87 -6.01
C PHE A 218 -0.66 5.43 -7.01
N LYS A 219 -0.98 4.13 -7.04
CA LYS A 219 -2.15 3.62 -7.77
C LYS A 219 -2.87 2.56 -6.95
N PRO A 220 -4.20 2.51 -6.95
CA PRO A 220 -4.92 1.53 -6.16
C PRO A 220 -4.76 0.14 -6.79
N ASP A 221 -4.85 -0.89 -5.94
CA ASP A 221 -4.96 -2.27 -6.42
C ASP A 221 -6.29 -2.48 -7.17
N ILE A 222 -6.26 -3.20 -8.30
CA ILE A 222 -7.45 -3.42 -9.14
C ILE A 222 -8.52 -4.22 -8.39
N GLN A 223 -8.14 -5.23 -7.61
CA GLN A 223 -9.09 -6.05 -6.87
C GLN A 223 -9.81 -5.21 -5.82
N LEU A 224 -9.05 -4.35 -5.14
CA LEU A 224 -9.61 -3.41 -4.19
C LEU A 224 -10.59 -2.43 -4.86
N VAL A 225 -10.24 -1.88 -6.03
CA VAL A 225 -11.14 -1.00 -6.80
C VAL A 225 -12.42 -1.73 -7.20
N CYS A 226 -12.32 -2.98 -7.69
CA CYS A 226 -13.49 -3.79 -8.02
C CYS A 226 -14.35 -4.06 -6.78
N GLY A 227 -13.75 -4.35 -5.63
CA GLY A 227 -14.45 -4.51 -4.37
C GLY A 227 -15.23 -3.24 -3.98
N TYR A 228 -14.58 -2.08 -4.02
CA TYR A 228 -15.25 -0.81 -3.74
C TYR A 228 -16.31 -0.45 -4.77
N ALA A 229 -16.11 -0.78 -6.05
CA ALA A 229 -17.10 -0.59 -7.11
C ALA A 229 -18.37 -1.40 -6.81
N LEU A 230 -18.23 -2.66 -6.40
CA LEU A 230 -19.34 -3.52 -6.00
C LEU A 230 -20.08 -2.97 -4.78
N VAL A 231 -19.36 -2.58 -3.73
CA VAL A 231 -19.95 -2.01 -2.51
C VAL A 231 -20.75 -0.75 -2.82
N ARG A 232 -20.21 0.17 -3.61
CA ARG A 232 -20.90 1.42 -4.00
C ARG A 232 -22.09 1.16 -4.91
N ALA A 233 -21.98 0.20 -5.83
CA ALA A 233 -23.10 -0.24 -6.64
C ALA A 233 -24.21 -0.84 -5.78
N CYS A 234 -23.86 -1.61 -4.74
CA CYS A 234 -24.82 -2.15 -3.78
C CYS A 234 -25.57 -1.03 -3.05
N ASP A 235 -24.84 -0.06 -2.50
CA ASP A 235 -25.45 1.09 -1.81
C ASP A 235 -26.39 1.87 -2.74
N ARG A 236 -25.94 2.16 -3.96
CA ARG A 236 -26.73 2.92 -4.94
C ARG A 236 -28.01 2.18 -5.39
N VAL A 237 -27.94 0.88 -5.66
CA VAL A 237 -29.06 0.14 -6.28
C VAL A 237 -29.98 -0.46 -5.22
N PHE A 238 -29.43 -0.94 -4.10
CA PHE A 238 -30.16 -1.71 -3.09
C PHE A 238 -30.25 -1.00 -1.73
N GLY A 239 -29.36 -0.04 -1.43
CA GLY A 239 -29.28 0.68 -0.16
C GLY A 239 -28.17 0.19 0.78
N ILE A 240 -27.92 0.99 1.82
CA ILE A 240 -26.76 0.87 2.73
C ILE A 240 -26.66 -0.47 3.47
N GLU A 241 -27.79 -1.04 3.91
CA GLU A 241 -27.80 -2.30 4.67
C GLU A 241 -27.15 -3.45 3.87
N MET A 242 -27.42 -3.48 2.56
CA MET A 242 -26.88 -4.50 1.67
C MET A 242 -25.40 -4.25 1.35
N ALA A 243 -25.00 -2.98 1.27
CA ALA A 243 -23.60 -2.60 1.11
C ALA A 243 -22.76 -3.12 2.29
N SER A 244 -23.23 -2.97 3.53
CA SER A 244 -22.54 -3.48 4.73
C SER A 244 -22.35 -5.00 4.73
N ALA A 245 -23.37 -5.77 4.33
CA ALA A 245 -23.25 -7.22 4.20
C ALA A 245 -22.23 -7.63 3.10
N THR A 246 -22.21 -6.88 1.99
CA THR A 246 -21.29 -7.09 0.87
C THR A 246 -19.83 -6.81 1.28
N ILE A 247 -19.58 -5.71 2.01
CA ILE A 247 -18.25 -5.33 2.53
C ILE A 247 -17.63 -6.48 3.31
N THR A 248 -18.39 -7.04 4.27
CA THR A 248 -17.89 -8.10 5.17
C THR A 248 -17.40 -9.34 4.39
N ARG A 249 -18.05 -9.67 3.28
CA ARG A 249 -17.67 -10.81 2.43
C ARG A 249 -16.45 -10.51 1.56
N ILE A 250 -16.39 -9.30 0.99
CA ILE A 250 -15.27 -8.86 0.17
C ILE A 250 -13.98 -8.79 1.01
N GLU A 251 -14.05 -8.24 2.22
CA GLU A 251 -12.90 -8.13 3.14
C GLU A 251 -12.33 -9.49 3.56
N ALA A 252 -13.16 -10.54 3.60
CA ALA A 252 -12.73 -11.88 4.03
C ALA A 252 -11.88 -12.64 2.99
N MET A 253 -11.75 -12.14 1.76
CA MET A 253 -11.25 -12.93 0.62
C MET A 253 -10.18 -12.18 -0.20
N ASN A 254 -8.92 -12.22 0.22
CA ASN A 254 -7.88 -11.31 -0.31
C ASN A 254 -6.62 -11.95 -0.96
N ASN A 255 -6.65 -13.18 -1.50
CA ASN A 255 -5.39 -13.88 -1.84
C ASN A 255 -5.26 -14.53 -3.23
N GLN A 256 -6.07 -14.18 -4.24
CA GLN A 256 -5.85 -14.71 -5.59
C GLN A 256 -5.95 -13.64 -6.66
N LEU A 257 -4.77 -13.13 -7.07
CA LEU A 257 -4.60 -12.24 -8.21
C LEU A 257 -5.05 -12.92 -9.51
N HIS A 258 -5.71 -12.17 -10.39
CA HIS A 258 -5.62 -12.42 -11.82
C HIS A 258 -4.88 -11.24 -12.44
N THR A 259 -4.01 -11.57 -13.37
CA THR A 259 -3.12 -10.68 -14.12
C THR A 259 -3.92 -9.58 -14.81
N THR A 260 -3.44 -8.35 -14.65
CA THR A 260 -3.99 -7.13 -15.23
C THR A 260 -2.90 -6.49 -16.06
N ALA A 261 -2.93 -6.65 -17.38
CA ALA A 261 -1.96 -5.94 -18.21
C ALA A 261 -2.03 -4.44 -17.89
N PRO A 262 -0.90 -3.69 -17.83
CA PRO A 262 -0.94 -2.28 -17.49
C PRO A 262 -1.98 -1.46 -18.29
N SER A 263 -2.17 -1.80 -19.57
CA SER A 263 -3.18 -1.19 -20.45
C SER A 263 -4.62 -1.32 -19.95
N GLU A 264 -4.94 -2.35 -19.17
CA GLU A 264 -6.30 -2.62 -18.67
C GLU A 264 -6.81 -1.55 -17.71
N TYR A 265 -5.92 -0.77 -17.06
CA TYR A 265 -6.33 0.35 -16.20
C TYR A 265 -7.19 1.37 -16.94
N LEU A 266 -7.00 1.52 -18.25
CA LEU A 266 -7.71 2.50 -19.07
C LEU A 266 -8.87 1.90 -19.87
N SER A 267 -9.09 0.59 -19.82
CA SER A 267 -10.14 -0.09 -20.58
C SER A 267 -11.38 -0.33 -19.72
N ARG A 268 -12.50 0.33 -20.05
CA ARG A 268 -13.78 0.11 -19.37
C ARG A 268 -14.26 -1.34 -19.45
N GLU A 269 -14.00 -2.01 -20.58
CA GLU A 269 -14.37 -3.43 -20.75
C GLU A 269 -13.50 -4.35 -19.89
N ALA A 270 -12.20 -4.03 -19.71
CA ALA A 270 -11.36 -4.77 -18.77
C ALA A 270 -11.86 -4.62 -17.33
N TRP A 271 -12.26 -3.40 -16.92
CA TRP A 271 -12.93 -3.19 -15.63
C TRP A 271 -14.22 -3.99 -15.49
N ARG A 272 -15.08 -4.02 -16.53
CA ARG A 272 -16.29 -4.86 -16.54
C ARG A 272 -15.98 -6.33 -16.30
N LYS A 273 -14.98 -6.87 -17.03
CA LYS A 273 -14.52 -8.26 -16.86
C LYS A 273 -14.01 -8.52 -15.44
N ASN A 274 -13.19 -7.62 -14.90
CA ASN A 274 -12.63 -7.75 -13.55
C ASN A 274 -13.72 -7.68 -12.46
N ILE A 275 -14.74 -6.82 -12.62
CA ILE A 275 -15.90 -6.75 -11.73
C ILE A 275 -16.67 -8.07 -11.75
N LEU A 276 -17.00 -8.60 -12.94
CA LEU A 276 -17.73 -9.87 -13.09
C LEU A 276 -16.95 -11.04 -12.49
N GLN A 277 -15.64 -11.12 -12.72
CA GLN A 277 -14.78 -12.14 -12.13
C GLN A 277 -14.71 -12.02 -10.60
N THR A 278 -14.69 -10.79 -10.08
CA THR A 278 -14.72 -10.52 -8.64
C THR A 278 -16.02 -11.05 -8.03
N MET A 279 -17.16 -10.80 -8.69
CA MET A 279 -18.46 -11.36 -8.28
C MET A 279 -18.47 -12.90 -8.31
N ASP A 280 -17.92 -13.52 -9.36
CA ASP A 280 -17.88 -14.98 -9.52
C ASP A 280 -17.03 -15.65 -8.42
N ARG A 281 -15.83 -15.13 -8.16
CA ARG A 281 -14.86 -15.73 -7.23
C ARG A 281 -15.27 -15.60 -5.77
N GLN A 282 -15.96 -14.53 -5.43
CA GLN A 282 -16.32 -14.23 -4.04
C GLN A 282 -17.62 -14.92 -3.61
N GLY A 283 -18.28 -15.68 -4.50
CA GLY A 283 -19.61 -16.24 -4.23
C GLY A 283 -20.72 -15.18 -4.11
N VAL A 284 -20.37 -13.88 -4.22
CA VAL A 284 -21.28 -12.74 -4.05
C VAL A 284 -22.25 -12.63 -5.24
N LYS A 285 -21.93 -13.24 -6.39
CA LYS A 285 -22.81 -13.25 -7.56
C LYS A 285 -24.22 -13.77 -7.25
N ALA A 286 -24.33 -14.89 -6.54
CA ALA A 286 -25.63 -15.48 -6.23
C ALA A 286 -26.48 -14.54 -5.36
N ASP A 287 -25.84 -13.85 -4.41
CA ASP A 287 -26.50 -12.85 -3.57
C ASP A 287 -26.94 -11.64 -4.38
N ILE A 288 -26.04 -11.07 -5.19
CA ILE A 288 -26.38 -9.93 -6.05
C ILE A 288 -27.53 -10.30 -6.99
N ASP A 289 -27.53 -11.50 -7.57
CA ASP A 289 -28.62 -11.98 -8.44
C ASP A 289 -29.94 -12.12 -7.67
N ALA A 290 -29.89 -12.64 -6.44
CA ALA A 290 -31.07 -12.73 -5.56
C ALA A 290 -31.61 -11.33 -5.19
N HIS A 291 -30.73 -10.38 -4.90
CA HIS A 291 -31.11 -9.00 -4.60
C HIS A 291 -31.66 -8.25 -5.82
N CYS A 292 -31.08 -8.48 -7.01
CA CYS A 292 -31.63 -7.99 -8.28
C CYS A 292 -33.06 -8.51 -8.49
N ALA A 293 -33.30 -9.80 -8.24
CA ALA A 293 -34.62 -10.41 -8.36
C ALA A 293 -35.62 -9.86 -7.34
N SER A 294 -35.21 -9.71 -6.09
CA SER A 294 -36.02 -9.12 -5.03
C SER A 294 -36.43 -7.68 -5.35
N LYS A 295 -35.46 -6.83 -5.76
CA LYS A 295 -35.72 -5.44 -6.16
C LYS A 295 -36.63 -5.37 -7.39
N ALA A 296 -36.36 -6.15 -8.43
CA ALA A 296 -37.19 -6.16 -9.63
C ALA A 296 -38.65 -6.55 -9.34
N LYS A 297 -38.86 -7.52 -8.43
CA LYS A 297 -40.19 -7.91 -7.96
C LYS A 297 -40.87 -6.79 -7.17
N LYS A 298 -40.15 -6.15 -6.23
CA LYS A 298 -40.64 -5.03 -5.42
C LYS A 298 -41.06 -3.84 -6.29
N ASP A 299 -40.22 -3.50 -7.28
CA ASP A 299 -40.38 -2.32 -8.13
C ASP A 299 -41.24 -2.61 -9.38
N LYS A 300 -41.73 -3.85 -9.55
CA LYS A 300 -42.56 -4.32 -10.68
C LYS A 300 -41.96 -3.98 -12.07
N LEU A 301 -40.64 -4.14 -12.22
CA LEU A 301 -39.92 -3.78 -13.44
C LEU A 301 -40.19 -4.76 -14.58
N ARG A 302 -40.58 -4.25 -15.76
CA ARG A 302 -40.84 -5.07 -16.97
C ARG A 302 -39.60 -5.81 -17.49
N GLY A 303 -38.41 -5.22 -17.36
CA GLY A 303 -37.15 -5.88 -17.73
C GLY A 303 -36.65 -6.92 -16.72
N GLY A 304 -37.42 -7.16 -15.65
CA GLY A 304 -37.10 -8.13 -14.62
C GLY A 304 -35.76 -7.84 -13.92
N TRP A 305 -35.19 -8.89 -13.33
CA TRP A 305 -33.94 -8.81 -12.57
C TRP A 305 -32.71 -8.50 -13.44
N GLN A 306 -32.76 -8.81 -14.74
CA GLN A 306 -31.67 -8.50 -15.68
C GLN A 306 -31.48 -7.00 -15.87
N GLN A 307 -32.57 -6.23 -15.88
CA GLN A 307 -32.50 -4.77 -15.94
C GLN A 307 -31.81 -4.19 -14.70
N VAL A 308 -32.16 -4.70 -13.51
CA VAL A 308 -31.52 -4.29 -12.24
C VAL A 308 -30.05 -4.68 -12.21
N LYS A 309 -29.69 -5.87 -12.71
CA LYS A 309 -28.29 -6.30 -12.81
C LYS A 309 -27.48 -5.44 -13.77
N LYS A 310 -28.08 -5.01 -14.88
CA LYS A 310 -27.45 -4.05 -15.79
C LYS A 310 -27.19 -2.72 -15.10
N GLU A 311 -28.19 -2.18 -14.41
CA GLU A 311 -28.06 -0.94 -13.62
C GLU A 311 -26.95 -1.05 -12.57
N PHE A 312 -26.89 -2.18 -11.86
CA PHE A 312 -25.83 -2.48 -10.89
C PHE A 312 -24.43 -2.47 -11.52
N LEU A 313 -24.25 -3.15 -12.66
CA LEU A 313 -22.95 -3.18 -13.34
C LEU A 313 -22.55 -1.80 -13.87
N GLU A 314 -23.49 -1.02 -14.39
CA GLU A 314 -23.21 0.36 -14.82
C GLU A 314 -22.88 1.28 -13.64
N ALA A 315 -23.51 1.09 -12.47
CA ALA A 315 -23.15 1.79 -11.25
C ALA A 315 -21.73 1.45 -10.77
N ALA A 316 -21.34 0.17 -10.85
CA ALA A 316 -19.98 -0.25 -10.51
C ALA A 316 -18.96 0.32 -11.50
N LEU A 317 -19.25 0.29 -12.80
CA LEU A 317 -18.39 0.86 -13.84
C LEU A 317 -18.21 2.37 -13.70
N ALA A 318 -19.27 3.11 -13.35
CA ALA A 318 -19.19 4.54 -13.11
C ALA A 318 -18.14 4.90 -12.04
N PHE A 319 -17.98 4.06 -11.00
CA PHE A 319 -16.90 4.26 -10.02
C PHE A 319 -15.51 4.01 -10.62
N THR A 320 -15.34 2.99 -11.46
CA THR A 320 -14.07 2.75 -12.16
C THR A 320 -13.74 3.86 -13.15
N ASP A 321 -14.73 4.53 -13.74
CA ASP A 321 -14.54 5.70 -14.60
C ASP A 321 -14.00 6.90 -13.81
N VAL A 322 -14.40 7.07 -12.55
CA VAL A 322 -13.80 8.05 -11.63
C VAL A 322 -12.32 7.73 -11.37
N VAL A 323 -11.96 6.46 -11.16
CA VAL A 323 -10.56 6.03 -10.99
C VAL A 323 -9.74 6.31 -12.25
N ARG A 324 -10.27 6.00 -13.44
CA ARG A 324 -9.63 6.26 -14.74
C ARG A 324 -9.36 7.75 -14.95
N LYS A 325 -10.39 8.60 -14.73
CA LYS A 325 -10.28 10.06 -14.80
C LYS A 325 -9.22 10.57 -13.82
N HIS A 326 -9.29 10.13 -12.57
CA HIS A 326 -8.34 10.57 -11.53
C HIS A 326 -6.90 10.21 -11.88
N LEU A 327 -6.65 8.98 -12.35
CA LEU A 327 -5.32 8.50 -12.74
C LEU A 327 -4.72 9.35 -13.88
N ILE A 328 -5.51 9.69 -14.90
CA ILE A 328 -5.08 10.53 -16.02
C ILE A 328 -4.72 11.94 -15.55
N GLU A 329 -5.60 12.58 -14.78
CA GLU A 329 -5.37 13.94 -14.26
C GLU A 329 -4.16 14.00 -13.32
N TYR A 330 -4.04 13.03 -12.42
CA TYR A 330 -2.99 12.93 -11.42
C TYR A 330 -1.60 12.73 -12.04
N THR A 331 -1.52 12.06 -13.18
CA THR A 331 -0.25 11.71 -13.84
C THR A 331 0.05 12.56 -15.07
N ALA A 332 -0.66 13.68 -15.26
CA ALA A 332 -0.46 14.57 -16.40
C ALA A 332 1.00 15.05 -16.56
N ASN A 333 1.73 15.23 -15.44
CA ASN A 333 3.12 15.70 -15.42
C ASN A 333 4.16 14.57 -15.21
N MET A 334 3.77 13.31 -15.39
CA MET A 334 4.63 12.14 -15.10
C MET A 334 5.94 12.11 -15.89
N ALA A 335 5.93 12.59 -17.14
CA ALA A 335 7.09 12.54 -18.02
C ALA A 335 8.31 13.30 -17.45
N GLY A 336 8.09 14.41 -16.73
CA GLY A 336 9.16 15.21 -16.14
C GLY A 336 9.74 14.66 -14.83
N GLY A 337 9.03 13.73 -14.17
CA GLY A 337 9.38 13.24 -12.84
C GLY A 337 9.97 11.83 -12.81
N SER A 338 9.81 11.02 -13.84
CA SER A 338 10.24 9.61 -13.81
C SER A 338 11.74 9.43 -14.04
N ILE A 339 12.31 8.30 -13.57
CA ILE A 339 13.73 7.94 -13.83
C ILE A 339 14.01 7.88 -15.32
N VAL A 340 13.16 7.13 -16.01
CA VAL A 340 13.04 7.16 -17.47
C VAL A 340 11.87 8.08 -17.77
N PRO A 341 12.06 9.20 -18.49
CA PRO A 341 10.95 10.05 -18.91
C PRO A 341 9.90 9.19 -19.61
N THR A 342 8.73 9.05 -19.00
CA THR A 342 7.70 8.12 -19.47
C THR A 342 6.34 8.75 -19.19
N THR A 343 5.52 8.90 -20.24
CA THR A 343 4.12 9.32 -20.09
C THR A 343 3.29 8.18 -19.51
N LEU A 344 2.10 8.48 -18.98
CA LEU A 344 1.16 7.43 -18.57
C LEU A 344 0.89 6.45 -19.72
N ALA A 345 0.71 6.95 -20.95
CA ALA A 345 0.44 6.14 -22.13
C ALA A 345 1.57 5.13 -22.38
N GLN A 346 2.82 5.60 -22.37
CA GLN A 346 4.00 4.74 -22.54
C GLN A 346 4.12 3.70 -21.43
N HIS A 347 3.90 4.09 -20.17
CA HIS A 347 3.96 3.16 -19.04
C HIS A 347 2.91 2.04 -19.16
N LEU A 348 1.68 2.41 -19.50
CA LEU A 348 0.57 1.47 -19.68
C LEU A 348 0.61 0.75 -21.03
N ARG A 349 1.59 1.05 -21.89
CA ARG A 349 1.74 0.48 -23.24
C ARG A 349 0.52 0.71 -24.13
N VAL A 350 -0.10 1.87 -24.02
CA VAL A 350 -1.20 2.32 -24.89
C VAL A 350 -0.69 3.40 -25.86
N SER A 351 -1.28 3.48 -27.04
CA SER A 351 -0.93 4.53 -28.01
C SER A 351 -1.47 5.90 -27.58
N GLU A 352 -0.87 7.00 -28.04
CA GLU A 352 -1.40 8.35 -27.80
C GLU A 352 -2.81 8.55 -28.40
N ALA A 353 -3.10 7.90 -29.53
CA ALA A 353 -4.43 7.88 -30.11
C ALA A 353 -5.44 7.16 -29.21
N GLU A 354 -5.05 6.06 -28.58
CA GLU A 354 -5.88 5.35 -27.59
C GLU A 354 -6.09 6.16 -26.32
N MET A 355 -5.04 6.80 -25.81
CA MET A 355 -5.14 7.73 -24.68
C MET A 355 -6.11 8.88 -24.98
N THR A 356 -6.08 9.41 -26.20
CA THR A 356 -7.02 10.46 -26.64
C THR A 356 -8.46 9.95 -26.66
N ARG A 357 -8.70 8.76 -27.24
CA ARG A 357 -10.04 8.13 -27.21
C ARG A 357 -10.55 7.90 -25.79
N VAL A 358 -9.69 7.47 -24.86
CA VAL A 358 -10.07 7.27 -23.46
C VAL A 358 -10.46 8.60 -22.80
N LYS A 359 -9.73 9.69 -23.08
CA LYS A 359 -10.08 11.03 -22.58
C LYS A 359 -11.42 11.51 -23.14
N GLU A 360 -11.67 11.30 -24.43
CA GLU A 360 -12.95 11.63 -25.08
C GLU A 360 -14.10 10.79 -24.50
N GLU A 361 -13.90 9.50 -24.29
CA GLU A 361 -14.87 8.61 -23.62
C GLU A 361 -15.20 9.12 -22.21
N LEU A 362 -14.19 9.41 -21.39
CA LEU A 362 -14.38 9.92 -20.03
C LEU A 362 -15.04 11.31 -20.02
N ALA A 363 -14.72 12.17 -20.99
CA ALA A 363 -15.39 13.46 -21.13
C ALA A 363 -16.89 13.29 -21.47
N ALA A 364 -17.24 12.31 -22.31
CA ALA A 364 -18.63 11.99 -22.64
C ALA A 364 -19.40 11.34 -21.48
N LEU A 365 -18.71 10.57 -20.63
CA LEU A 365 -19.30 9.94 -19.44
C LEU A 365 -19.46 10.91 -18.27
N ASP A 366 -18.64 11.96 -18.23
CA ASP A 366 -18.56 12.96 -17.17
C ASP A 366 -18.58 12.35 -15.74
N PRO A 367 -17.62 11.46 -15.41
CA PRO A 367 -17.63 10.80 -14.11
C PRO A 367 -17.39 11.82 -12.99
N GLN A 368 -18.31 11.81 -12.03
CA GLN A 368 -18.31 12.68 -10.85
C GLN A 368 -17.69 11.96 -9.65
N TYR A 369 -16.83 12.66 -8.93
CA TYR A 369 -16.27 12.11 -7.69
C TYR A 369 -17.38 11.89 -6.67
N PRO A 370 -17.46 10.70 -6.03
CA PRO A 370 -18.34 10.49 -4.90
C PRO A 370 -18.06 11.52 -3.79
N PRO A 371 -19.08 11.98 -3.02
CA PRO A 371 -18.92 13.04 -2.04
C PRO A 371 -17.81 12.78 -1.01
N ASP A 372 -17.64 11.54 -0.57
CA ASP A 372 -16.61 11.13 0.37
C ASP A 372 -15.20 11.23 -0.22
N ILE A 373 -15.01 10.82 -1.47
CA ILE A 373 -13.73 10.99 -2.19
C ILE A 373 -13.47 12.46 -2.49
N GLN A 374 -14.49 13.23 -2.85
CA GLN A 374 -14.34 14.67 -3.08
C GLN A 374 -13.93 15.40 -1.80
N ARG A 375 -14.51 15.02 -0.64
CA ARG A 375 -14.06 15.51 0.68
C ARG A 375 -12.60 15.17 0.92
N LEU A 376 -12.19 13.92 0.65
CA LEU A 376 -10.81 13.48 0.81
C LEU A 376 -9.83 14.25 -0.08
N ILE A 377 -10.17 14.49 -1.35
CA ILE A 377 -9.39 15.29 -2.31
C ILE A 377 -9.24 16.73 -1.82
N ASN A 378 -10.34 17.35 -1.39
CA ASN A 378 -10.38 18.76 -1.01
C ASN A 378 -9.76 19.04 0.35
N ARG A 379 -9.47 18.01 1.15
CA ARG A 379 -8.86 18.20 2.48
C ARG A 379 -7.44 18.76 2.34
N PRO A 380 -7.12 19.84 3.07
CA PRO A 380 -5.79 20.42 3.03
C PRO A 380 -4.75 19.36 3.40
N HIS A 381 -3.55 19.47 2.84
CA HIS A 381 -2.42 18.70 3.36
C HIS A 381 -2.20 19.11 4.82
N THR A 382 -1.91 18.15 5.70
CA THR A 382 -1.54 18.43 7.08
C THR A 382 -0.33 19.36 7.08
N GLN A 383 -0.55 20.63 7.44
CA GLN A 383 0.51 21.65 7.50
C GLN A 383 1.20 21.67 8.87
N GLY A 384 0.89 20.72 9.75
CA GLY A 384 1.33 20.75 11.14
C GLY A 384 1.63 19.38 11.71
N HIS A 385 2.23 19.43 12.89
CA HIS A 385 2.50 18.30 13.74
C HIS A 385 1.19 17.76 14.36
N CYS A 386 1.02 16.45 14.37
CA CYS A 386 -0.07 15.78 15.09
C CYS A 386 0.51 14.91 16.19
N GLU A 387 0.47 15.39 17.44
CA GLU A 387 1.09 14.73 18.59
C GLU A 387 0.52 13.32 18.83
N GLU A 388 -0.77 13.11 18.58
CA GLU A 388 -1.45 11.81 18.75
C GLU A 388 -0.98 10.75 17.74
N VAL A 389 -0.37 11.17 16.63
CA VAL A 389 0.15 10.26 15.60
C VAL A 389 1.67 10.22 15.64
N GLU A 390 2.30 11.37 15.72
CA GLU A 390 3.74 11.52 15.59
C GLU A 390 4.48 11.49 16.93
N GLY A 391 3.77 11.52 18.07
CA GLY A 391 4.34 11.60 19.41
C GLY A 391 4.84 13.01 19.75
N ALA A 392 5.35 13.22 20.97
CA ALA A 392 5.78 14.55 21.39
C ALA A 392 6.92 15.12 20.51
N LEU A 393 6.99 16.45 20.38
CA LEU A 393 8.15 17.10 19.79
C LEU A 393 9.32 17.11 20.78
N VAL A 394 10.43 16.50 20.38
CA VAL A 394 11.71 16.55 21.09
C VAL A 394 12.60 17.60 20.43
N THR A 395 13.31 18.38 21.25
CA THR A 395 14.32 19.32 20.76
C THR A 395 15.65 18.60 20.67
N LEU A 396 16.19 18.47 19.47
CA LEU A 396 17.51 17.88 19.23
C LEU A 396 18.63 18.83 19.69
N ALA A 397 19.85 18.31 19.76
CA ALA A 397 21.03 19.08 20.20
C ALA A 397 21.32 20.33 19.33
N ASP A 398 20.86 20.33 18.07
CA ASP A 398 20.99 21.46 17.14
C ASP A 398 19.81 22.47 17.23
N GLY A 399 18.91 22.30 18.19
CA GLY A 399 17.75 23.16 18.41
C GLY A 399 16.56 22.86 17.50
N ARG A 400 16.67 21.93 16.54
CA ARG A 400 15.53 21.51 15.71
C ARG A 400 14.53 20.72 16.55
N LYS A 401 13.24 20.95 16.28
CA LYS A 401 12.16 20.15 16.86
C LYS A 401 11.79 19.02 15.91
N GLU A 402 11.75 17.80 16.43
CA GLU A 402 11.39 16.60 15.69
C GLU A 402 10.41 15.77 16.53
N SER A 403 9.43 15.16 15.89
CA SER A 403 8.51 14.26 16.59
C SER A 403 9.19 12.94 16.94
N GLU A 404 8.77 12.28 18.02
CA GLU A 404 9.28 10.95 18.43
C GLU A 404 9.25 9.95 17.29
N LEU A 405 8.17 9.96 16.51
CA LEU A 405 8.03 9.11 15.34
C LEU A 405 9.02 9.51 14.25
N SER A 406 9.19 10.80 13.94
CA SER A 406 10.21 11.28 12.99
C SER A 406 11.61 10.78 13.36
N ILE A 407 11.98 10.86 14.64
CA ILE A 407 13.27 10.35 15.16
C ILE A 407 13.37 8.84 14.91
N THR A 408 12.32 8.10 15.24
CA THR A 408 12.24 6.65 15.00
C THR A 408 12.38 6.29 13.51
N PHE A 409 11.85 7.10 12.60
CA PHE A 409 12.01 6.92 11.16
C PHE A 409 13.42 7.29 10.67
N LYS A 410 14.04 8.32 11.25
CA LYS A 410 15.41 8.69 10.90
C LYS A 410 16.41 7.61 11.30
N THR A 411 16.23 6.98 12.45
CA THR A 411 17.08 5.83 12.82
C THR A 411 16.92 4.67 11.85
N GLN A 412 15.79 4.53 11.14
CA GLN A 412 15.64 3.56 10.05
C GLN A 412 16.42 3.97 8.79
N LEU A 413 16.46 5.27 8.48
CA LEU A 413 16.98 5.86 7.25
C LEU A 413 18.49 6.08 7.24
N GLU A 414 19.04 6.48 8.37
CA GLU A 414 20.45 6.78 8.49
C GLU A 414 21.22 5.47 8.58
N ASP A 415 22.10 5.26 7.61
CA ASP A 415 23.18 4.33 7.84
C ASP A 415 23.95 4.82 9.06
N TYR A 416 24.21 3.91 9.98
CA TYR A 416 25.21 4.10 11.02
C TYR A 416 26.62 4.09 10.38
N SER A 417 26.81 4.84 9.28
CA SER A 417 28.11 5.12 8.71
C SER A 417 28.74 6.16 9.62
N GLY A 418 29.63 5.70 10.50
CA GLY A 418 30.45 6.59 11.31
C GLY A 418 31.05 7.70 10.45
N THR A 419 30.70 8.95 10.79
CA THR A 419 31.51 10.17 10.61
C THR A 419 32.04 10.58 9.23
N ASP A 420 31.65 9.97 8.11
CA ASP A 420 32.03 10.49 6.79
C ASP A 420 30.93 11.39 6.22
N GLY A 421 31.05 12.69 6.49
CA GLY A 421 30.10 13.77 6.16
C GLY A 421 29.88 14.03 4.66
N SER A 422 29.38 13.05 3.92
CA SER A 422 29.03 13.20 2.51
C SER A 422 27.52 12.99 2.27
N GLY A 423 26.83 14.12 2.09
CA GLY A 423 25.60 14.27 1.30
C GLY A 423 24.42 13.34 1.60
N GLY A 424 23.66 13.64 2.65
CA GLY A 424 22.34 13.05 2.86
C GLY A 424 21.36 13.43 1.73
N ALA A 425 20.51 12.48 1.32
CA ALA A 425 19.41 12.75 0.42
C ALA A 425 18.43 13.73 1.09
N ALA A 426 18.33 14.95 0.57
CA ALA A 426 17.34 15.90 1.03
C ALA A 426 15.95 15.44 0.56
N ILE A 427 15.09 15.04 1.49
CA ILE A 427 13.66 14.84 1.21
C ILE A 427 13.03 16.24 1.19
N SER A 428 12.97 16.88 0.02
CA SER A 428 12.25 18.14 -0.15
C SER A 428 10.75 17.87 -0.31
N PHE A 429 9.93 18.43 0.57
CA PHE A 429 8.48 18.43 0.43
C PHE A 429 8.06 19.69 -0.33
N PRO A 430 7.53 19.62 -1.56
CA PRO A 430 6.89 20.77 -2.16
C PRO A 430 5.45 20.81 -1.67
N PHE A 431 5.11 21.88 -0.97
CA PHE A 431 3.74 22.38 -0.91
C PHE A 431 3.45 23.10 -2.22
N PRO A 432 2.28 22.92 -2.86
CA PRO A 432 1.77 23.93 -3.78
C PRO A 432 1.49 25.25 -3.05
#